data_AF-A0A7G5E263-F1
#
_entry.id   AF-A0A7G5E263-F1
#
_cell.length_a   1.000
_cell.length_b   1.000
_cell.length_c   1.000
_cell.angle_alpha   90.00
_cell.angle_beta   90.00
_cell.angle_gamma   90.00
#
_symmetry.space_group_name_H-M   'P 1'
#
loop_
_entity.id
_entity.type
_entity.pdbx_description
1 polymer ?
#
loop_
_entity_poly.entity_id
_entity_poly.type
_entity_poly.pdbx_seq_one_letter_code
_entity_poly.pdbx_strand_id
1 'polypeptide(L)'
;MKEYKIAIGLSTVLCLIAFFIRDRFLMFFTTEIIGESPLFKDSWRLPGQVLPTLIFIFSFGILPFLYLSVKNYCKVSSVRNQRLSLLIISTSGLILCWVRLVYLKFKVAQIRDLLRRAEFTSDGDIPSVQFQDMHLESYLLVGLLVGWLLSIIIFRKSTNPKL
;
A
#
# COMPACT_ATOMS: atom_id res chain seq x y z
N MET A 1 -21.51 -19.14 4.37
CA MET A 1 -20.75 -19.16 5.65
C MET A 1 -19.35 -19.74 5.56
N LYS A 2 -19.12 -20.89 4.89
CA LYS A 2 -17.78 -21.53 4.82
C LYS A 2 -16.71 -20.62 4.19
N GLU A 3 -17.02 -19.95 3.08
CA GLU A 3 -16.07 -19.03 2.40
C GLU A 3 -15.68 -17.83 3.27
N TYR A 4 -16.62 -17.28 4.03
CA TYR A 4 -16.36 -16.18 4.95
C TYR A 4 -15.46 -16.59 6.12
N LYS A 5 -15.63 -17.80 6.67
CA LYS A 5 -14.72 -18.33 7.71
C LYS A 5 -13.29 -18.48 7.19
N ILE A 6 -13.13 -18.96 5.95
CA ILE A 6 -11.83 -19.08 5.29
C ILE A 6 -11.22 -17.69 5.08
N ALA A 7 -12.00 -16.71 4.64
CA ALA A 7 -11.52 -15.35 4.45
C ALA A 7 -11.11 -14.67 5.77
N ILE A 8 -11.83 -14.91 6.86
CA ILE A 8 -11.44 -14.44 8.20
C ILE A 8 -10.08 -15.04 8.59
N GLY A 9 -9.91 -16.37 8.46
CA GLY A 9 -8.63 -17.03 8.77
C GLY A 9 -7.49 -16.50 7.90
N LEU A 10 -7.71 -16.36 6.59
CA LEU A 10 -6.71 -15.82 5.66
C LEU A 10 -6.38 -14.36 5.98
N SER A 11 -7.39 -13.56 6.34
CA SER A 11 -7.22 -12.16 6.74
C SER A 11 -6.35 -12.06 8.00
N THR A 12 -6.60 -12.89 9.02
CA THR A 12 -5.79 -12.91 10.24
C THR A 12 -4.34 -13.27 9.95
N VAL A 13 -4.11 -14.29 9.11
CA VAL A 13 -2.75 -14.70 8.71
C VAL A 13 -2.05 -13.56 7.94
N LEU A 14 -2.76 -12.90 7.01
CA LEU A 14 -2.21 -11.77 6.26
C LEU A 14 -1.89 -10.57 7.15
N CYS A 15 -2.72 -10.28 8.15
CA CYS A 15 -2.45 -9.24 9.15
C CYS A 15 -1.17 -9.54 9.93
N LEU A 16 -0.98 -10.80 10.36
CA LEU A 16 0.23 -11.21 11.08
C LEU A 16 1.47 -11.08 10.19
N ILE A 17 1.39 -11.56 8.94
CA ILE A 17 2.49 -11.41 7.97
C ILE A 17 2.80 -9.93 7.76
N ALA A 18 1.78 -9.09 7.55
CA ALA A 18 1.92 -7.66 7.36
C ALA A 18 2.63 -6.99 8.55
N PHE A 19 2.30 -7.37 9.78
CA PHE A 19 2.99 -6.87 10.97
C PHE A 19 4.49 -7.18 10.94
N PHE A 20 4.89 -8.41 10.60
CA PHE A 20 6.30 -8.81 10.56
C PHE A 20 7.08 -8.22 9.38
N ILE A 21 6.45 -8.04 8.22
CA ILE A 21 7.13 -7.48 7.04
C ILE A 21 7.15 -5.95 7.03
N ARG A 22 6.37 -5.28 7.90
CA ARG A 22 6.21 -3.83 7.90
C ARG A 22 7.55 -3.11 7.87
N ASP A 23 8.41 -3.33 8.87
CA ASP A 23 9.69 -2.61 8.99
C ASP A 23 10.58 -2.84 7.75
N ARG A 24 10.53 -4.03 7.14
CA ARG A 24 11.23 -4.32 5.87
C ARG A 24 10.62 -3.57 4.68
N PHE A 25 9.30 -3.51 4.61
CA PHE A 25 8.60 -2.74 3.58
C PHE A 25 8.96 -1.25 3.72
N LEU A 26 8.96 -0.71 4.94
CA LEU A 26 9.35 0.68 5.18
C LEU A 26 10.78 0.94 4.76
N MET A 27 11.72 0.11 5.24
CA MET A 27 13.14 0.20 4.92
C MET A 27 13.38 0.17 3.41
N PHE A 28 12.69 -0.71 2.68
CA PHE A 28 12.80 -0.79 1.22
C PHE A 28 12.43 0.55 0.56
N PHE A 29 11.27 1.12 0.90
CA PHE A 29 10.80 2.37 0.29
C PHE A 29 11.62 3.59 0.72
N THR A 30 12.03 3.67 1.99
CA THR A 30 12.84 4.79 2.50
C THR A 30 14.26 4.78 1.95
N THR A 31 14.88 3.60 1.84
CA THR A 31 16.20 3.46 1.22
C THR A 31 16.16 3.93 -0.21
N GLU A 32 15.06 3.62 -0.90
CA GLU A 32 14.88 4.05 -2.27
C GLU A 32 14.79 5.57 -2.37
N ILE A 33 14.07 6.24 -1.45
CA ILE A 33 13.89 7.70 -1.46
C ILE A 33 15.14 8.47 -1.05
N ILE A 34 15.85 8.02 -0.01
CA ILE A 34 16.93 8.78 0.65
C ILE A 34 18.31 8.31 0.16
N GLY A 35 18.43 7.10 -0.37
CA GLY A 35 19.71 6.49 -0.77
C GLY A 35 20.51 5.91 0.40
N GLU A 36 20.06 6.12 1.64
CA GLU A 36 20.63 5.54 2.85
C GLU A 36 19.67 4.52 3.45
N SER A 37 20.21 3.50 4.11
CA SER A 37 19.43 2.46 4.79
C SER A 37 19.24 2.84 6.27
N PRO A 38 18.18 3.59 6.64
CA PRO A 38 17.89 3.82 8.04
C PRO A 38 17.63 2.49 8.73
N LEU A 39 18.28 2.27 9.88
CA LEU A 39 18.04 1.13 10.76
C LEU A 39 16.65 1.27 11.40
N PHE A 40 15.61 0.88 10.68
CA PHE A 40 14.28 0.70 11.24
C PHE A 40 14.24 -0.62 12.03
N LYS A 41 14.36 -0.53 13.36
CA LYS A 41 14.10 -1.63 14.27
C LYS A 41 13.04 -1.20 15.27
N ASP A 42 11.94 -1.95 15.35
CA ASP A 42 10.82 -1.68 16.26
C ASP A 42 10.16 -0.30 16.04
N SER A 43 10.09 0.14 14.78
CA SER A 43 9.57 1.46 14.42
C SER A 43 8.09 1.67 14.79
N TRP A 44 7.37 0.59 15.08
CA TRP A 44 5.98 0.60 15.56
C TRP A 44 5.84 1.16 16.99
N ARG A 45 6.93 1.15 17.77
CA ARG A 45 6.97 1.70 19.14
C ARG A 45 7.17 3.22 19.17
N LEU A 46 7.48 3.83 18.02
CA LEU A 46 7.69 5.28 17.95
C LEU A 46 6.36 6.02 18.16
N PRO A 47 6.36 7.14 18.91
CA PRO A 47 5.17 7.96 19.06
C PRO A 47 4.66 8.41 17.70
N GLY A 48 3.34 8.31 17.48
CA GLY A 48 2.70 8.65 16.19
C GLY A 48 2.65 7.51 15.14
N GLN A 49 3.32 6.38 15.38
CA GLN A 49 3.38 5.28 14.40
C GLN A 49 2.27 4.23 14.53
N VAL A 50 1.46 4.29 15.60
CA VAL A 50 0.40 3.30 15.86
C VAL A 50 -0.67 3.31 14.75
N LEU A 51 -1.18 4.48 14.38
CA LEU A 51 -2.22 4.58 13.36
C LEU A 51 -1.73 4.16 11.96
N PRO A 52 -0.56 4.64 11.46
CA PRO A 52 0.01 4.13 10.21
C PRO A 52 0.23 2.61 10.22
N THR A 53 0.67 2.06 11.35
CA THR A 53 0.86 0.61 11.50
C THR A 53 -0.46 -0.15 11.35
N LEU A 54 -1.53 0.33 11.98
CA LEU A 54 -2.86 -0.28 11.85
C LEU A 54 -3.38 -0.20 10.42
N ILE A 55 -3.23 0.95 9.75
CA ILE A 55 -3.64 1.13 8.35
C ILE A 55 -2.89 0.15 7.44
N PHE A 56 -1.58 0.00 7.64
CA PHE A 56 -0.77 -0.92 6.87
C PHE A 56 -1.22 -2.38 7.04
N ILE A 57 -1.36 -2.84 8.29
CA ILE A 57 -1.80 -4.21 8.61
C ILE A 57 -3.20 -4.46 8.03
N PHE A 58 -4.11 -3.51 8.22
CA PHE A 58 -5.47 -3.59 7.71
C PHE A 58 -5.53 -3.67 6.19
N SER A 59 -4.63 -2.97 5.49
CA SER A 59 -4.54 -3.02 4.02
C SER A 59 -4.27 -4.43 3.51
N PHE A 60 -3.42 -5.20 4.18
CA PHE A 60 -3.22 -6.63 3.83
C PHE A 60 -4.38 -7.50 4.29
N GLY A 61 -4.92 -7.24 5.48
CA GLY A 61 -6.06 -7.98 6.03
C GLY A 61 -7.35 -7.85 5.22
N ILE A 62 -7.57 -6.74 4.52
CA ILE A 62 -8.81 -6.50 3.77
C ILE A 62 -8.84 -7.20 2.40
N LEU A 63 -7.68 -7.61 1.84
CA LEU A 63 -7.59 -8.24 0.51
C LEU A 63 -8.57 -9.41 0.29
N PRO A 64 -8.69 -10.40 1.21
CA PRO A 64 -9.63 -11.50 1.06
C PRO A 64 -11.09 -11.03 0.96
N PHE A 65 -11.44 -9.96 1.69
CA PHE A 65 -12.78 -9.38 1.68
C PHE A 65 -13.07 -8.59 0.39
N LEU A 66 -12.09 -7.81 -0.09
CA LEU A 66 -12.20 -7.12 -1.38
C LEU A 66 -12.40 -8.14 -2.51
N TYR A 67 -11.62 -9.22 -2.51
CA TYR A 67 -11.78 -10.32 -3.46
C TYR A 67 -13.18 -10.97 -3.38
N LEU A 68 -13.64 -11.35 -2.18
CA LEU A 68 -14.95 -11.96 -1.99
C LEU A 68 -16.08 -11.02 -2.42
N SER A 69 -15.93 -9.72 -2.17
CA SER A 69 -16.87 -8.70 -2.60
C SER A 69 -17.01 -8.69 -4.13
N VAL A 70 -15.90 -8.67 -4.89
CA VAL A 70 -15.95 -8.76 -6.37
C VAL A 70 -16.57 -10.10 -6.82
N LYS A 71 -16.13 -11.22 -6.24
CA LYS A 71 -16.61 -12.56 -6.61
C LYS A 71 -18.12 -12.66 -6.45
N ASN A 72 -18.65 -12.23 -5.31
CA ASN A 72 -20.05 -12.36 -4.97
C ASN A 72 -20.92 -11.32 -5.70
N TYR A 73 -20.45 -10.07 -5.79
CA TYR A 73 -21.20 -8.99 -6.43
C TYR A 73 -21.26 -9.14 -7.96
N CYS A 74 -20.13 -9.46 -8.60
CA CYS A 74 -20.06 -9.64 -10.05
C CYS A 74 -20.33 -11.09 -10.49
N LYS A 75 -20.71 -12.00 -9.58
CA LYS A 75 -20.98 -13.42 -9.84
C LYS A 75 -19.89 -14.11 -10.69
N VAL A 76 -18.63 -13.84 -10.37
CA VAL A 76 -17.49 -14.31 -11.16
C VAL A 76 -17.24 -15.81 -10.89
N SER A 77 -17.66 -16.66 -11.82
CA SER A 77 -17.50 -18.13 -11.71
C SER A 77 -16.17 -18.65 -12.25
N SER A 78 -15.59 -17.98 -13.26
CA SER A 78 -14.35 -18.43 -13.90
C SER A 78 -13.13 -18.19 -13.00
N VAL A 79 -12.34 -19.25 -12.78
CA VAL A 79 -11.07 -19.20 -12.02
C VAL A 79 -10.09 -18.19 -12.62
N ARG A 80 -10.06 -18.05 -13.95
CA ARG A 80 -9.22 -17.04 -14.64
C ARG A 80 -9.60 -15.63 -14.22
N ASN A 81 -10.90 -15.32 -14.21
CA ASN A 81 -11.41 -14.00 -13.87
C ASN A 81 -11.25 -13.69 -12.37
N GLN A 82 -11.38 -14.71 -11.52
CA GLN A 82 -11.09 -14.60 -10.09
C GLN A 82 -9.61 -14.28 -9.81
N ARG A 83 -8.68 -14.89 -10.54
CA ARG A 83 -7.24 -14.55 -10.44
C ARG A 83 -6.97 -13.14 -10.96
N LEU A 84 -7.60 -12.76 -12.07
CA LEU A 84 -7.48 -11.42 -12.64
C LEU A 84 -7.99 -10.34 -11.69
N SER A 85 -9.12 -10.52 -11.01
CA SER A 85 -9.62 -9.52 -10.05
C SER A 85 -8.64 -9.32 -8.89
N LEU A 86 -8.10 -10.41 -8.34
CA LEU A 86 -7.13 -10.33 -7.26
C LEU A 86 -5.83 -9.66 -7.72
N LEU A 87 -5.41 -9.92 -8.95
CA LEU A 87 -4.25 -9.28 -9.57
C LEU A 87 -4.50 -7.78 -9.73
N ILE A 88 -5.63 -7.35 -10.29
CA ILE A 88 -5.99 -5.93 -10.45
C ILE A 88 -6.00 -5.19 -9.12
N ILE A 89 -6.62 -5.78 -8.09
CA ILE A 89 -6.66 -5.20 -6.73
C ILE A 89 -5.24 -5.04 -6.18
N SER A 90 -4.41 -6.07 -6.30
CA SER A 90 -3.06 -6.06 -5.73
C SER A 90 -2.13 -5.10 -6.48
N THR A 91 -2.18 -5.10 -7.82
CA THR A 91 -1.32 -4.24 -8.63
C THR A 91 -1.69 -2.77 -8.50
N SER A 92 -2.97 -2.41 -8.36
CA SER A 92 -3.37 -1.03 -8.13
C SER A 92 -2.83 -0.48 -6.80
N GLY A 93 -2.86 -1.29 -5.73
CA GLY A 93 -2.23 -0.96 -4.45
C GLY A 93 -0.75 -0.63 -4.61
N LEU A 94 -0.01 -1.50 -5.30
CA LEU A 94 1.43 -1.31 -5.55
C LEU A 94 1.70 -0.09 -6.44
N ILE A 95 0.89 0.15 -7.47
CA ILE A 95 1.05 1.29 -8.38
C ILE A 95 0.90 2.61 -7.61
N LEU A 96 -0.11 2.76 -6.77
CA LEU A 96 -0.29 4.01 -6.00
C LEU A 96 0.85 4.22 -4.99
N CYS A 97 1.33 3.17 -4.34
CA CYS A 97 2.55 3.26 -3.52
C CYS A 97 3.76 3.70 -4.35
N TRP A 98 3.95 3.15 -5.55
CA TRP A 98 5.04 3.53 -6.43
C TRP A 98 4.97 4.99 -6.89
N VAL A 99 3.78 5.47 -7.27
CA VAL A 99 3.57 6.87 -7.65
C VAL A 99 3.92 7.79 -6.47
N ARG A 100 3.49 7.45 -5.25
CA ARG A 100 3.84 8.21 -4.05
C ARG A 100 5.35 8.22 -3.79
N LEU A 101 6.03 7.09 -3.98
CA LEU A 101 7.48 7.00 -3.84
C LEU A 101 8.18 7.92 -4.86
N VAL A 102 7.81 7.85 -6.14
CA VAL A 102 8.41 8.70 -7.19
C VAL A 102 8.18 10.18 -6.89
N TYR A 103 6.98 10.54 -6.43
CA TYR A 103 6.67 11.90 -6.00
C TYR A 103 7.57 12.36 -4.85
N LEU A 104 7.74 11.52 -3.82
CA LEU A 104 8.60 11.83 -2.67
C LEU A 104 10.07 11.96 -3.08
N LYS A 105 10.59 11.06 -3.93
CA LYS A 105 11.94 11.15 -4.52
C LYS A 105 12.17 12.51 -5.16
N PHE A 106 11.23 12.94 -6.01
CA PHE A 106 11.35 14.21 -6.72
C PHE A 106 11.30 15.41 -5.77
N LYS A 107 10.40 15.39 -4.77
CA LYS A 107 10.32 16.46 -3.77
C LYS A 107 11.59 16.58 -2.93
N VAL A 108 12.16 15.46 -2.49
CA VAL A 108 13.42 15.44 -1.72
C VAL A 108 14.57 16.00 -2.55
N ALA A 109 14.67 15.63 -3.83
CA ALA A 109 15.67 16.17 -4.73
C ALA A 109 15.53 17.69 -4.91
N GLN A 110 14.30 18.21 -5.05
CA GLN A 110 14.03 19.65 -5.12
C GLN A 110 14.43 20.40 -3.85
N ILE A 111 14.08 19.87 -2.67
CA ILE A 111 14.45 20.47 -1.38
C ILE A 111 15.96 20.51 -1.22
N ARG A 112 16.67 19.43 -1.57
CA ARG A 112 18.12 19.36 -1.53
C ARG A 112 18.77 20.37 -2.49
N ASP A 113 18.22 20.54 -3.69
CA ASP A 113 18.70 21.55 -4.65
C ASP A 113 18.47 22.99 -4.16
N LEU A 114 17.31 23.27 -3.55
CA LEU A 114 17.01 24.57 -2.94
C LEU A 114 17.91 24.90 -1.75
N LEU A 115 18.13 23.95 -0.84
CA LEU A 115 19.02 24.11 0.31
C LEU A 115 20.47 24.32 -0.11
N ARG A 116 20.92 23.58 -1.13
CA ARG A 116 22.27 23.75 -1.71
C ARG A 116 22.47 25.15 -2.31
N ARG A 117 21.43 25.72 -2.94
CA ARG A 117 21.47 27.08 -3.50
C ARG A 117 21.39 28.17 -2.43
N ALA A 118 20.84 27.87 -1.27
CA ALA A 118 20.66 28.81 -0.17
C ALA A 118 21.87 28.85 0.80
N GLU A 119 23.00 28.21 0.46
CA GLU A 119 24.24 28.14 1.27
C GLU A 119 24.10 27.56 2.70
N PHE A 120 22.94 27.01 3.06
CA PHE A 120 22.78 26.18 4.27
C PHE A 120 23.47 24.82 4.05
N THR A 121 24.80 24.84 4.15
CA THR A 121 25.70 23.74 3.81
C THR A 121 26.06 22.95 5.05
N SER A 122 25.08 22.19 5.54
CA SER A 122 25.35 20.97 6.27
C SER A 122 24.30 19.94 5.82
N ASP A 123 24.74 18.82 5.26
CA ASP A 123 23.83 17.69 4.92
C ASP A 123 23.03 17.22 6.15
N GLY A 124 23.45 17.58 7.37
CA GLY A 124 22.73 17.33 8.62
C GLY A 124 21.56 18.28 8.93
N ASP A 125 21.45 19.44 8.27
CA ASP A 125 20.35 20.41 8.46
C ASP A 125 19.19 20.18 7.47
N ILE A 126 19.37 19.26 6.51
CA ILE A 126 18.29 18.83 5.61
C ILE A 126 17.35 17.94 6.44
N PRO A 127 16.10 18.35 6.72
CA PRO A 127 15.19 17.53 7.49
C PRO A 127 15.01 16.19 6.79
N SER A 128 15.52 15.12 7.40
CA SER A 128 15.26 13.76 6.95
C SER A 128 13.75 13.57 6.92
N VAL A 129 13.18 13.26 5.75
CA VAL A 129 11.74 13.00 5.61
C VAL A 129 11.36 11.95 6.65
N GLN A 130 10.62 12.36 7.68
CA GLN A 130 10.25 11.45 8.73
C GLN A 130 9.25 10.47 8.15
N PHE A 131 9.35 9.21 8.59
CA PHE A 131 8.55 8.11 8.07
C PHE A 131 7.03 8.39 8.11
N GLN A 132 6.59 9.19 9.09
CA GLN A 132 5.20 9.60 9.27
C GLN A 132 4.67 10.50 8.13
N ASP A 133 5.55 11.22 7.43
CA ASP A 133 5.17 12.14 6.34
C ASP A 133 5.03 11.44 4.97
N MET A 134 5.52 10.20 4.88
CA MET A 134 5.49 9.45 3.62
C MET A 134 4.08 8.93 3.28
N HIS A 135 3.28 8.62 4.30
CA HIS A 135 1.90 8.12 4.20
C HIS A 135 1.70 6.90 3.27
N LEU A 136 2.74 6.09 3.06
CA LEU A 136 2.74 4.98 2.09
C LEU A 136 1.60 3.97 2.36
N GLU A 137 1.29 3.73 3.62
CA GLU A 137 0.20 2.87 4.07
C GLU A 137 -1.18 3.37 3.61
N SER A 138 -1.38 4.68 3.57
CA SER A 138 -2.64 5.27 3.14
C SER A 138 -2.79 5.15 1.62
N TYR A 139 -1.71 5.38 0.88
CA TYR A 139 -1.69 5.17 -0.57
C TYR A 139 -1.88 3.70 -0.95
N LEU A 140 -1.34 2.76 -0.15
CA LEU A 140 -1.59 1.33 -0.33
C LEU A 140 -3.08 1.02 -0.20
N LEU A 141 -3.71 1.46 0.90
CA LEU A 141 -5.13 1.21 1.17
C LEU A 141 -6.02 1.80 0.07
N VAL A 142 -5.80 3.07 -0.29
CA VAL A 142 -6.55 3.74 -1.35
C VAL A 142 -6.35 3.01 -2.68
N GLY A 143 -5.13 2.57 -2.98
CA GLY A 143 -4.86 1.84 -4.21
C GLY A 143 -5.59 0.50 -4.28
N LEU A 144 -5.68 -0.24 -3.17
CA LEU A 144 -6.47 -1.47 -3.09
C LEU A 144 -7.97 -1.20 -3.33
N LEU A 145 -8.51 -0.11 -2.75
CA LEU A 145 -9.92 0.29 -2.95
C LEU A 145 -10.20 0.70 -4.40
N VAL A 146 -9.27 1.42 -5.05
CA VAL A 146 -9.38 1.78 -6.47
C VAL A 146 -9.36 0.52 -7.35
N GLY A 147 -8.48 -0.44 -7.08
CA GLY A 147 -8.45 -1.70 -7.82
C GLY A 147 -9.68 -2.57 -7.60
N TRP A 148 -10.25 -2.52 -6.40
CA TRP A 148 -11.52 -3.17 -6.08
C TRP A 148 -12.66 -2.57 -6.91
N LEU A 149 -12.78 -1.24 -6.97
CA LEU A 149 -13.77 -0.55 -7.80
C LEU A 149 -13.57 -0.86 -9.29
N LEU A 150 -12.33 -0.79 -9.79
CA LEU A 150 -12.00 -1.12 -11.17
C LEU A 150 -12.39 -2.57 -11.50
N SER A 151 -12.08 -3.51 -10.61
CA SER A 151 -12.48 -4.91 -10.77
C SER A 151 -14.00 -5.05 -10.86
N ILE A 152 -14.75 -4.37 -9.99
CA ILE A 152 -16.22 -4.36 -10.07
C ILE A 152 -16.69 -3.85 -11.43
N ILE A 153 -16.16 -2.71 -11.91
CA ILE A 153 -16.56 -2.12 -13.19
C ILE A 153 -16.30 -3.07 -14.36
N ILE A 154 -15.10 -3.66 -14.43
CA ILE A 154 -14.68 -4.57 -15.50
C ILE A 154 -15.57 -5.83 -15.53
N PHE A 155 -15.75 -6.49 -14.39
CA PHE A 155 -16.48 -7.76 -14.35
C PHE A 155 -18.01 -7.58 -14.37
N ARG A 156 -18.53 -6.43 -13.92
CA ARG A 156 -19.96 -6.09 -14.06
C ARG A 156 -20.34 -5.86 -15.52
N LYS A 157 -19.48 -5.18 -16.30
CA LYS A 157 -19.70 -5.00 -17.74
C LYS A 157 -19.69 -6.34 -18.48
N SER A 158 -18.82 -7.27 -18.07
CA SER A 158 -18.76 -8.62 -18.66
C SER A 158 -19.98 -9.50 -18.36
N THR A 159 -20.70 -9.26 -17.26
CA THR A 159 -21.88 -10.05 -16.88
C THR A 159 -23.20 -9.43 -17.32
N ASN A 160 -23.22 -8.15 -17.72
CA ASN A 160 -24.39 -7.46 -18.25
C ASN A 160 -24.02 -6.72 -19.57
N PRO A 161 -23.94 -7.43 -20.71
CA PRO A 161 -23.48 -6.86 -21.98
C PRO A 161 -24.49 -5.91 -22.67
N LYS A 162 -25.57 -5.51 -21.99
CA LYS A 162 -26.64 -4.66 -22.54
C LYS A 162 -26.55 -3.17 -22.15
N LEU A 163 -25.36 -2.72 -21.71
CA LEU A 163 -25.03 -1.31 -21.45
C LEU A 163 -23.81 -0.89 -22.27
#